data_AF-A0A6J1C1X3-F1
#
_entry.id   AF-A0A6J1C1X3-F1
#
_cell.length_a   1.000
_cell.length_b   1.000
_cell.length_c   1.000
_cell.angle_alpha   90.00
_cell.angle_beta   90.00
_cell.angle_gamma   90.00
#
_symmetry.space_group_name_H-M   'P 1'
#
loop_
_entity.id
_entity.type
_entity.pdbx_description
1 polymer ?
#
loop_
_entity_poly.entity_id
_entity_poly.type
_entity_poly.pdbx_seq_one_letter_code
_entity_poly.pdbx_strand_id
1 'polypeptide(L)'
;MAPWFLVLLFLVGKAHATAIDQTDLKAAMDDMRSKSYNGFVILLKILNSSNKALQYSGMTFFMPTDQELSHVAISPDRLEEFVLSHSVPTPLLLNNLLHFPNGSLVPSSIPNRMISITNCRKMGVCVNNARIITPNVCLNSSIRCHGISTTIAYDRVSYSDTLPAKQSMFEATVRQNEKKGAKSLQSAAMKKTTRPLH
;
A
#
# COMPACT_ATOMS: atom_id res chain seq x y z
N MET A 1 2.03 8.04 63.96
CA MET A 1 1.10 7.84 62.84
C MET A 1 1.38 8.93 61.81
N ALA A 2 2.02 8.59 60.69
CA ALA A 2 2.39 9.54 59.64
C ALA A 2 1.91 8.97 58.29
N PRO A 3 1.01 9.64 57.56
CA PRO A 3 0.59 9.18 56.24
C PRO A 3 0.83 10.24 55.18
N TRP A 4 2.09 10.59 54.87
CA TRP A 4 2.41 11.60 53.85
C TRP A 4 3.40 11.05 52.83
N PHE A 5 2.98 10.06 52.05
CA PHE A 5 3.64 9.72 50.78
C PHE A 5 2.60 9.06 49.88
N LEU A 6 1.96 9.82 48.99
CA LEU A 6 1.34 9.34 47.75
C LEU A 6 0.74 10.53 46.97
N VAL A 7 1.61 11.41 46.48
CA VAL A 7 1.27 12.30 45.35
C VAL A 7 2.48 12.35 44.44
N LEU A 8 2.62 11.36 43.54
CA LEU A 8 3.55 11.42 42.41
C LEU A 8 3.20 10.34 41.38
N LEU A 9 2.09 10.59 40.67
CA LEU A 9 1.64 9.98 39.41
C LEU A 9 0.42 10.87 39.08
N PHE A 10 0.45 11.79 38.12
CA PHE A 10 0.48 11.54 36.69
C PHE A 10 1.03 12.78 35.97
N LEU A 11 2.23 12.69 35.40
CA LEU A 11 2.65 13.52 34.28
C LEU A 11 3.05 12.58 33.14
N VAL A 12 2.06 11.89 32.58
CA VAL A 12 2.21 11.27 31.26
C VAL A 12 2.13 12.41 30.25
N GLY A 13 3.29 12.93 29.87
CA GLY A 13 3.42 13.88 28.78
C GLY A 13 2.94 13.24 27.47
N LYS A 14 1.74 13.61 27.01
CA LYS A 14 1.29 13.39 25.63
C LYS A 14 1.91 14.47 24.75
N ALA A 15 3.11 14.27 24.21
CA ALA A 15 3.59 15.02 23.04
C ALA A 15 4.95 14.51 22.57
N HIS A 16 5.02 13.86 21.40
CA HIS A 16 6.10 14.08 20.41
C HIS A 16 5.98 13.29 19.09
N ALA A 17 5.02 12.37 18.92
CA ALA A 17 4.99 11.50 17.73
C ALA A 17 4.81 12.26 16.39
N THR A 18 3.92 13.25 16.32
CA THR A 18 3.56 13.90 15.04
C THR A 18 4.62 14.85 14.47
N ALA A 19 5.38 15.53 15.33
CA ALA A 19 6.43 16.46 14.91
C ALA A 19 7.68 15.73 14.40
N ILE A 20 7.99 14.58 15.02
CA ILE A 20 9.08 13.69 14.60
C ILE A 20 8.76 13.12 13.22
N ASP A 21 7.56 12.60 13.01
CA ASP A 21 7.15 11.98 11.74
C ASP A 21 7.21 12.95 10.54
N GLN A 22 6.78 14.20 10.69
CA GLN A 22 6.80 15.18 9.58
C GLN A 22 8.23 15.64 9.22
N THR A 23 9.06 15.88 10.23
CA THR A 23 10.47 16.25 10.02
C THR A 23 11.22 15.12 9.34
N ASP A 24 10.93 13.89 9.76
CA ASP A 24 11.56 12.68 9.25
C ASP A 24 11.18 12.40 7.79
N LEU A 25 9.88 12.47 7.46
CA LEU A 25 9.40 12.35 6.08
C LEU A 25 10.03 13.42 5.17
N LYS A 26 10.16 14.66 5.67
CA LYS A 26 10.80 15.72 4.91
C LYS A 26 12.27 15.41 4.60
N ALA A 27 13.05 14.96 5.59
CA ALA A 27 14.44 14.59 5.39
C ALA A 27 14.58 13.43 4.39
N ALA A 28 13.75 12.40 4.51
CA ALA A 28 13.70 11.29 3.54
C ALA A 28 13.40 11.78 2.13
N MET A 29 12.38 12.64 1.94
CA MET A 29 12.06 13.19 0.62
C MET A 29 13.17 14.07 0.04
N ASP A 30 13.93 14.78 0.88
CA ASP A 30 15.07 15.58 0.42
C ASP A 30 16.21 14.67 -0.08
N ASP A 31 16.51 13.58 0.65
CA ASP A 31 17.45 12.54 0.23
C ASP A 31 17.00 11.87 -1.09
N MET A 32 15.71 11.52 -1.22
CA MET A 32 15.13 10.94 -2.44
C MET A 32 15.33 11.85 -3.66
N ARG A 33 15.06 13.16 -3.53
CA ARG A 33 15.26 14.15 -4.61
C ARG A 33 16.73 14.25 -5.00
N SER A 34 17.64 14.26 -4.03
CA SER A 34 19.09 14.30 -4.30
C SER A 34 19.59 13.11 -5.13
N LYS A 35 18.85 12.00 -5.10
CA LYS A 35 19.12 10.77 -5.87
C LYS A 35 18.21 10.57 -7.08
N SER A 36 17.47 11.61 -7.49
CA SER A 36 16.59 11.60 -8.67
C SER A 36 15.40 10.62 -8.58
N TYR A 37 14.83 10.44 -7.39
CA TYR A 37 13.56 9.72 -7.17
C TYR A 37 12.40 10.72 -6.99
N ASN A 38 12.23 11.66 -7.93
CA ASN A 38 11.28 12.77 -7.79
C ASN A 38 9.83 12.31 -7.94
N GLY A 39 9.59 11.33 -8.82
CA GLY A 39 8.26 10.79 -9.08
C GLY A 39 7.70 10.15 -7.81
N PHE A 40 8.49 9.33 -7.11
CA PHE A 40 8.06 8.73 -5.84
C PHE A 40 7.78 9.78 -4.76
N VAL A 41 8.59 10.84 -4.70
CA VAL A 41 8.37 11.98 -3.79
C VAL A 41 7.05 12.72 -4.09
N ILE A 42 6.66 12.85 -5.35
CA ILE A 42 5.36 13.44 -5.73
C ILE A 42 4.21 12.58 -5.18
N LEU A 43 4.31 11.25 -5.29
CA LEU A 43 3.31 10.34 -4.73
C LEU A 43 3.15 10.51 -3.21
N LEU A 44 4.27 10.57 -2.49
CA LEU A 44 4.29 10.79 -1.03
C LEU A 44 3.67 12.14 -0.65
N LYS A 45 3.95 13.21 -1.42
CA LYS A 45 3.34 14.52 -1.19
C LYS A 45 1.82 14.50 -1.35
N ILE A 46 1.31 13.88 -2.41
CA ILE A 46 -0.13 13.76 -2.66
C ILE A 46 -0.81 13.03 -1.50
N LEU A 47 -0.22 11.94 -1.02
CA LEU A 47 -0.75 11.17 0.11
C LEU A 47 -0.69 11.95 1.43
N ASN A 48 0.42 12.63 1.72
CA ASN A 48 0.57 13.45 2.93
C ASN A 48 -0.43 14.62 2.97
N SER A 49 -0.73 15.24 1.82
CA SER A 49 -1.74 16.31 1.72
C SER A 49 -3.18 15.82 1.88
N SER A 50 -3.44 14.52 1.71
CA SER A 50 -4.80 13.95 1.72
C SER A 50 -5.30 13.59 3.12
N ASN A 51 -4.58 13.94 4.20
CA ASN A 51 -4.85 13.51 5.59
C ASN A 51 -5.01 11.99 5.77
N LYS A 52 -4.58 11.20 4.78
CA LYS A 52 -4.38 9.76 4.94
C LYS A 52 -3.12 9.62 5.76
N ALA A 53 -3.29 9.51 7.08
CA ALA A 53 -2.20 9.40 8.04
C ALA A 53 -1.47 8.07 7.85
N LEU A 54 -0.67 7.98 6.79
CA LEU A 54 0.39 6.99 6.73
C LEU A 54 1.38 7.36 7.83
N GLN A 55 1.46 6.52 8.85
CA GLN A 55 2.51 6.65 9.86
C GLN A 55 3.81 6.25 9.18
N TYR A 56 4.52 7.23 8.64
CA TYR A 56 5.75 7.02 7.88
C TYR A 56 6.94 6.68 8.77
N SER A 57 6.82 6.71 10.09
CA SER A 57 7.95 6.39 10.98
C SER A 57 8.36 4.93 10.88
N GLY A 58 9.68 4.71 10.81
CA GLY A 58 10.26 3.37 10.92
C GLY A 58 9.90 2.40 9.78
N MET A 59 9.66 2.88 8.57
CA MET A 59 9.44 2.03 7.39
C MET A 59 10.59 2.07 6.40
N THR A 60 10.58 1.12 5.45
CA THR A 60 11.48 1.14 4.29
C THR A 60 10.68 1.26 3.01
N PHE A 61 11.03 2.22 2.15
CA PHE A 61 10.51 2.34 0.79
C PHE A 61 11.40 1.64 -0.23
N PHE A 62 10.78 0.99 -1.20
CA PHE A 62 11.40 0.41 -2.38
C PHE A 62 10.91 1.18 -3.61
N MET A 63 11.69 2.15 -4.05
CA MET A 63 11.27 3.19 -4.99
C MET A 63 11.69 2.81 -6.42
N PRO A 64 10.74 2.58 -7.35
CA PRO A 64 11.09 2.51 -8.76
C PRO A 64 11.78 3.80 -9.21
N THR A 65 12.63 3.72 -10.24
CA THR A 65 13.19 4.93 -10.86
C THR A 65 12.08 5.79 -11.45
N ASP A 66 12.34 7.09 -11.63
CA ASP A 66 11.37 7.99 -12.27
C ASP A 66 10.99 7.50 -13.69
N GLN A 67 11.93 6.88 -14.42
CA GLN A 67 11.66 6.25 -15.71
C GLN A 67 10.69 5.07 -15.60
N GLU A 68 10.96 4.13 -14.69
CA GLU A 68 10.07 2.98 -14.48
C GLU A 68 8.69 3.41 -14.00
N LEU A 69 8.64 4.38 -13.08
CA LEU A 69 7.40 4.92 -12.55
C LEU A 69 6.54 5.59 -13.63
N SER A 70 7.16 6.23 -14.63
CA SER A 70 6.46 6.88 -15.74
C SER A 70 5.64 5.93 -16.62
N HIS A 71 5.97 4.63 -16.60
CA HIS A 71 5.24 3.60 -17.36
C HIS A 71 4.11 2.96 -16.55
N VAL A 72 3.95 3.30 -15.27
CA VAL A 72 2.93 2.71 -14.39
C VAL A 72 1.63 3.49 -14.47
N ALA A 73 0.54 2.80 -14.81
CA ALA A 73 -0.80 3.36 -14.69
C ALA A 73 -1.31 3.21 -13.25
N ILE A 74 -1.21 4.27 -12.45
CA ILE A 74 -1.73 4.33 -11.08
C ILE A 74 -3.01 5.15 -11.08
N SER A 75 -4.15 4.54 -10.76
CA SER A 75 -5.38 5.30 -10.60
C SER A 75 -5.33 6.09 -9.28
N PRO A 76 -5.91 7.32 -9.23
CA PRO A 76 -5.82 8.18 -8.04
C PRO A 76 -6.31 7.51 -6.74
N ASP A 77 -7.32 6.65 -6.83
CA ASP A 77 -7.89 5.89 -5.72
C ASP A 77 -7.00 4.74 -5.22
N ARG A 78 -6.03 4.30 -6.03
CA ARG A 78 -5.10 3.19 -5.73
C ARG A 78 -3.69 3.67 -5.38
N LEU A 79 -3.48 4.99 -5.30
CA LEU A 79 -2.19 5.59 -5.01
C LEU A 79 -1.60 5.15 -3.67
N GLU A 80 -2.45 5.10 -2.64
CA GLU A 80 -2.05 4.65 -1.30
C GLU A 80 -1.63 3.18 -1.34
N GLU A 81 -2.43 2.33 -1.98
CA GLU A 81 -2.06 0.91 -2.15
C GLU A 81 -0.74 0.77 -2.91
N PHE A 82 -0.52 1.55 -3.97
CA PHE A 82 0.74 1.52 -4.69
C PHE A 82 1.95 1.85 -3.81
N VAL A 83 1.87 2.91 -2.99
CA VAL A 83 2.98 3.29 -2.09
C VAL A 83 3.18 2.25 -0.98
N LEU A 84 2.10 1.74 -0.40
CA LEU A 84 2.18 0.72 0.66
C LEU A 84 2.67 -0.64 0.13
N SER A 85 2.37 -0.99 -1.12
CA SER A 85 2.92 -2.18 -1.78
C SER A 85 4.40 -2.03 -2.13
N HIS A 86 4.95 -0.82 -2.01
CA HIS A 86 6.36 -0.52 -2.21
C HIS A 86 7.05 -0.18 -0.89
N SER A 87 6.53 -0.68 0.23
CA SER A 87 7.15 -0.50 1.54
C SER A 87 7.03 -1.70 2.44
N VAL A 88 7.89 -1.74 3.46
CA VAL A 88 7.82 -2.67 4.60
C VAL A 88 7.79 -1.85 5.89
N PRO A 89 7.01 -2.25 6.91
CA PRO A 89 6.85 -1.51 8.16
C PRO A 89 8.02 -1.79 9.12
N THR A 90 9.25 -1.73 8.62
CA THR A 90 10.48 -1.93 9.38
C THR A 90 11.61 -1.18 8.67
N PRO A 91 12.51 -0.49 9.39
CA PRO A 91 13.62 0.23 8.79
C PRO A 91 14.75 -0.76 8.47
N LEU A 92 15.01 -1.00 7.19
CA LEU A 92 15.99 -1.96 6.69
C LEU A 92 17.01 -1.23 5.82
N LEU A 93 18.27 -1.26 6.25
CA LEU A 93 19.41 -0.91 5.40
C LEU A 93 19.74 -2.08 4.48
N LEU A 94 20.52 -1.84 3.43
CA LEU A 94 20.99 -2.90 2.53
C LEU A 94 21.71 -4.01 3.32
N ASN A 95 22.49 -3.64 4.34
CA ASN A 95 23.17 -4.62 5.18
C ASN A 95 22.16 -5.54 5.89
N ASN A 96 21.02 -5.05 6.37
CA ASN A 96 19.99 -5.92 6.96
C ASN A 96 19.44 -6.92 5.93
N LEU A 97 19.14 -6.43 4.73
CA LEU A 97 18.59 -7.25 3.65
C LEU A 97 19.55 -8.35 3.17
N LEU A 98 20.86 -8.07 3.16
CA LEU A 98 21.88 -9.05 2.79
C LEU A 98 22.02 -10.21 3.77
N HIS A 99 21.57 -10.04 5.02
CA HIS A 99 21.61 -11.09 6.03
C HIS A 99 20.35 -11.95 6.04
N PHE A 100 19.31 -11.59 5.29
CA PHE A 100 18.15 -12.46 5.16
C PHE A 100 18.51 -13.73 4.39
N PRO A 101 18.08 -14.92 4.88
CA PRO A 101 18.18 -16.14 4.09
C PRO A 101 17.51 -15.96 2.72
N ASN A 102 18.12 -16.52 1.68
CA ASN A 102 17.58 -16.44 0.33
C ASN A 102 16.16 -17.04 0.28
N GLY A 103 15.19 -16.25 -0.19
CA GLY A 103 13.77 -16.66 -0.22
C GLY A 103 12.97 -16.23 1.01
N SER A 104 13.54 -15.42 1.90
CA SER A 104 12.83 -14.86 3.06
C SER A 104 11.58 -14.09 2.63
N LEU A 105 10.52 -14.17 3.42
CA LEU A 105 9.30 -13.40 3.24
C LEU A 105 9.20 -12.34 4.34
N VAL A 106 8.99 -11.08 3.95
CA VAL A 106 8.77 -9.95 4.86
C VAL A 106 7.41 -9.31 4.58
N PRO A 107 6.68 -8.82 5.60
CA PRO A 107 5.40 -8.17 5.38
C PRO A 107 5.61 -6.84 4.64
N SER A 108 4.83 -6.58 3.60
CA SER A 108 4.68 -5.22 3.08
C SER A 108 3.83 -4.37 4.04
N SER A 109 3.74 -3.07 3.78
CA SER A 109 2.84 -2.19 4.54
C SER A 109 1.36 -2.36 4.15
N ILE A 110 1.04 -3.29 3.24
CA ILE A 110 -0.33 -3.77 3.00
C ILE A 110 -0.56 -5.03 3.83
N PRO A 111 -1.64 -5.09 4.62
CA PRO A 111 -1.99 -6.29 5.38
C PRO A 111 -2.05 -7.55 4.50
N ASN A 112 -1.51 -8.65 5.01
CA ASN A 112 -1.50 -9.97 4.36
C ASN A 112 -0.78 -10.02 3.00
N ARG A 113 0.03 -9.02 2.66
CA ARG A 113 0.81 -8.99 1.42
C ARG A 113 2.30 -9.09 1.75
N MET A 114 2.94 -10.15 1.26
CA MET A 114 4.34 -10.47 1.57
C MET A 114 5.27 -10.14 0.40
N ILE A 115 6.47 -9.69 0.74
CA ILE A 115 7.57 -9.42 -0.18
C ILE A 115 8.62 -10.50 0.02
N SER A 116 9.03 -11.15 -1.07
CA SER A 116 10.15 -12.07 -1.12
C SER A 116 11.47 -11.32 -1.24
N ILE A 117 12.43 -11.68 -0.38
CA ILE A 117 13.81 -11.20 -0.44
C ILE A 117 14.69 -12.33 -0.91
N THR A 118 15.33 -12.15 -2.07
CA THR A 118 16.17 -13.16 -2.70
C THR A 118 17.52 -12.58 -3.13
N ASN A 119 18.51 -13.46 -3.29
CA ASN A 119 19.75 -13.14 -3.95
C ASN A 119 19.50 -13.00 -5.45
N CYS A 120 19.86 -11.85 -6.03
CA CYS A 120 19.73 -11.65 -7.47
C CYS A 120 20.81 -12.43 -8.25
N ARG A 121 20.48 -12.90 -9.46
CA ARG A 121 21.41 -13.61 -10.37
C ARG A 121 22.72 -12.87 -10.72
N LYS A 122 22.83 -11.56 -10.50
CA LYS A 122 24.04 -10.75 -10.79
C LYS A 122 24.61 -10.08 -9.54
N MET A 123 24.64 -10.81 -8.43
CA MET A 123 24.96 -10.30 -7.07
C MET A 123 23.97 -9.22 -6.59
N GLY A 124 23.81 -9.06 -5.27
CA GLY A 124 22.88 -8.11 -4.66
C GLY A 124 21.50 -8.69 -4.32
N VAL A 125 20.61 -7.81 -3.86
CA VAL A 125 19.31 -8.17 -3.29
C VAL A 125 18.17 -7.86 -4.27
N CYS A 126 17.26 -8.81 -4.39
CA CYS A 126 16.01 -8.71 -5.14
C CYS A 126 14.84 -8.70 -4.15
N VAL A 127 13.86 -7.86 -4.44
CA VAL A 127 12.64 -7.62 -3.69
C VAL A 127 11.50 -7.98 -4.64
N ASN A 128 10.92 -9.17 -4.48
CA ASN A 128 10.16 -9.88 -5.51
C ASN A 128 10.95 -9.93 -6.84
N ASN A 129 10.37 -9.38 -7.90
CA ASN A 129 10.93 -9.29 -9.25
C ASN A 129 11.90 -8.10 -9.43
N ALA A 130 12.03 -7.21 -8.44
CA ALA A 130 12.76 -5.96 -8.59
C ALA A 130 14.13 -6.01 -7.88
N ARG A 131 15.20 -5.66 -8.59
CA ARG A 131 16.55 -5.58 -8.02
C ARG A 131 16.75 -4.25 -7.31
N ILE A 132 17.39 -4.25 -6.15
CA ILE A 132 17.91 -3.01 -5.54
C ILE A 132 19.10 -2.50 -6.36
N ILE A 133 18.94 -1.32 -6.95
CA ILE A 133 19.93 -0.66 -7.83
C ILE A 133 20.55 0.59 -7.20
N THR A 134 19.89 1.20 -6.22
CA THR A 134 20.45 2.32 -5.45
C THR A 134 20.15 2.10 -3.97
N PRO A 135 21.05 1.44 -3.23
CA PRO A 135 20.80 1.14 -1.83
C PRO A 135 20.93 2.38 -0.95
N ASN A 136 20.26 2.36 0.21
CA ASN A 136 20.44 3.32 1.29
C ASN A 136 20.32 4.79 0.82
N VAL A 137 19.26 5.11 0.08
CA VAL A 137 18.98 6.47 -0.41
C VAL A 137 18.71 7.42 0.76
N CYS A 138 17.84 7.03 1.69
CA CYS A 138 17.48 7.84 2.86
C CYS A 138 18.36 7.45 4.06
N LEU A 139 19.34 8.28 4.38
CA LEU A 139 20.26 8.08 5.50
C LEU A 139 20.03 9.10 6.63
N ASN A 140 19.47 10.26 6.30
CA ASN A 140 19.25 11.36 7.24
C ASN A 140 17.88 11.32 7.94
N SER A 141 17.25 10.13 7.96
CA SER A 141 15.89 9.90 8.43
C SER A 141 15.76 8.55 9.15
N SER A 142 14.69 8.31 9.91
CA SER A 142 14.28 6.99 10.40
C SER A 142 13.66 6.14 9.28
N ILE A 143 13.12 6.78 8.25
CA ILE A 143 12.69 6.14 7.00
C ILE A 143 13.92 5.66 6.24
N ARG A 144 13.89 4.40 5.83
CA ARG A 144 14.87 3.82 4.91
C ARG A 144 14.31 3.81 3.50
N CYS A 145 15.18 3.94 2.51
CA CYS A 145 14.76 3.93 1.13
C CYS A 145 15.81 3.24 0.26
N HIS A 146 15.34 2.45 -0.69
CA HIS A 146 16.18 1.81 -1.71
C HIS A 146 15.55 2.04 -3.07
N GLY A 147 16.35 2.45 -4.04
CA GLY A 147 15.96 2.46 -5.44
C GLY A 147 15.92 1.05 -6.01
N ILE A 148 14.85 0.71 -6.73
CA ILE A 148 14.65 -0.59 -7.36
C ILE A 148 14.50 -0.49 -8.88
N SER A 149 14.85 -1.58 -9.57
CA SER A 149 14.96 -1.63 -11.04
C SER A 149 13.64 -1.62 -11.79
N THR A 150 12.53 -1.92 -11.12
CA THR A 150 11.18 -1.94 -11.69
C THR A 150 10.16 -1.97 -10.54
N THR A 151 8.87 -1.92 -10.84
CA THR A 151 7.82 -2.03 -9.82
C THR A 151 7.76 -3.42 -9.17
N ILE A 152 7.36 -3.47 -7.91
CA ILE A 152 7.11 -4.71 -7.19
C ILE A 152 5.80 -5.32 -7.72
N ALA A 153 5.92 -6.47 -8.37
CA ALA A 153 4.80 -7.31 -8.74
C ALA A 153 4.53 -8.33 -7.63
N TYR A 154 3.25 -8.58 -7.39
CA TYR A 154 2.79 -9.62 -6.47
C TYR A 154 2.11 -10.71 -7.27
N ASP A 155 2.51 -11.96 -7.03
CA ASP A 155 1.80 -13.10 -7.60
C ASP A 155 0.39 -13.15 -7.03
N ARG A 156 -0.60 -13.38 -7.88
CA ARG A 156 -2.02 -13.47 -7.48
C ARG A 156 -2.27 -14.52 -6.40
N VAL A 157 -1.39 -15.51 -6.28
CA VAL A 157 -1.45 -16.61 -5.30
C VAL A 157 -1.05 -16.16 -3.89
N SER A 158 -0.36 -15.02 -3.74
CA SER A 158 -0.04 -14.43 -2.43
C SER A 158 -1.21 -13.71 -1.78
N TYR A 159 -2.32 -13.54 -2.50
CA TYR A 159 -3.58 -13.10 -1.95
C TYR A 159 -4.28 -14.34 -1.37
N SER A 160 -4.22 -14.53 -0.06
CA SER A 160 -5.31 -15.26 0.59
C SER A 160 -6.56 -14.39 0.40
N ASP A 161 -7.32 -14.65 -0.66
CA ASP A 161 -8.71 -14.21 -0.84
C ASP A 161 -9.53 -14.72 0.35
N THR A 162 -9.34 -14.10 1.51
CA THR A 162 -10.23 -14.21 2.66
C THR A 162 -10.91 -12.86 2.86
N LEU A 163 -11.38 -12.27 1.76
CA LEU A 163 -12.60 -11.47 1.82
C LEU A 163 -13.76 -12.48 1.92
N PRO A 164 -14.66 -12.36 2.90
CA PRO A 164 -15.80 -13.26 3.00
C PRO A 164 -16.60 -13.15 1.71
N ALA A 165 -16.88 -14.29 1.09
CA ALA A 165 -17.61 -14.49 -0.17
C ALA A 165 -19.08 -14.02 -0.16
N LYS A 166 -19.39 -12.87 0.45
CA LYS A 166 -20.73 -12.30 0.55
C LYS A 166 -21.05 -11.29 -0.54
N GLN A 167 -20.06 -10.69 -1.19
CA GLN A 167 -20.32 -9.66 -2.21
C GLN A 167 -20.61 -10.21 -3.61
N SER A 168 -20.01 -11.33 -4.02
CA SER A 168 -20.27 -11.89 -5.36
C SER A 168 -21.67 -12.52 -5.50
N MET A 169 -22.24 -13.05 -4.40
CA MET A 169 -23.63 -13.55 -4.41
C MET A 169 -24.66 -12.42 -4.49
N PHE A 170 -24.36 -11.24 -3.92
CA PHE A 170 -25.31 -10.12 -3.95
C PHE A 170 -25.39 -9.50 -5.37
N GLU A 171 -24.26 -9.32 -6.04
CA GLU A 171 -24.24 -8.78 -7.41
C GLU A 171 -24.82 -9.75 -8.45
N ALA A 172 -24.61 -11.06 -8.29
CA ALA A 172 -25.21 -12.06 -9.15
C ALA A 172 -26.75 -12.12 -8.99
N THR A 173 -27.25 -11.94 -7.76
CA THR A 173 -28.69 -11.93 -7.46
C THR A 173 -29.37 -10.67 -7.98
N VAL A 174 -28.74 -9.50 -7.86
CA VAL A 174 -29.29 -8.23 -8.38
C VAL A 174 -29.42 -8.28 -9.91
N ARG A 175 -28.39 -8.75 -10.63
CA ARG A 175 -28.45 -8.82 -12.11
C ARG A 175 -29.43 -9.87 -12.63
N GLN A 176 -29.67 -10.96 -11.90
CA GLN A 176 -30.71 -11.94 -12.27
C GLN A 176 -32.12 -11.39 -12.06
N ASN A 177 -32.34 -10.60 -11.01
CA ASN A 177 -33.64 -10.01 -10.71
C ASN A 177 -34.01 -8.90 -11.70
N GLU A 178 -33.05 -8.09 -12.15
CA GLU A 178 -33.28 -7.09 -13.21
C GLU A 178 -33.66 -7.74 -14.56
N LYS A 179 -32.99 -8.84 -14.94
CA LYS A 179 -33.33 -9.57 -16.17
C LYS A 179 -34.71 -10.25 -16.11
N LYS A 180 -35.16 -10.70 -14.94
CA LYS A 180 -36.51 -11.24 -14.74
C LYS A 180 -37.58 -10.14 -14.79
N GLY A 181 -37.30 -8.97 -14.21
CA GLY A 181 -38.21 -7.81 -14.26
C GLY A 181 -38.46 -7.31 -15.68
N ALA A 182 -37.41 -7.19 -16.50
CA ALA A 182 -37.54 -6.73 -17.89
C ALA A 182 -38.33 -7.70 -18.79
N LYS A 183 -38.20 -9.02 -18.56
CA LYS A 183 -38.98 -10.04 -19.31
C LYS A 183 -40.46 -10.08 -18.90
N SER A 184 -40.79 -9.76 -17.65
CA SER A 184 -42.18 -9.69 -17.16
C SER A 184 -42.98 -8.55 -17.81
N LEU A 185 -42.36 -7.37 -17.92
CA LEU A 185 -42.99 -6.18 -18.52
C LEU A 185 -43.28 -6.32 -20.02
N GLN A 186 -42.44 -7.05 -20.76
CA GLN A 186 -42.68 -7.30 -22.20
C GLN A 186 -43.80 -8.31 -22.46
N SER A 187 -44.01 -9.29 -21.57
CA SER A 187 -45.08 -10.29 -21.71
C SER A 187 -46.47 -9.71 -21.40
N ALA A 188 -46.56 -8.76 -20.47
CA ALA A 188 -47.83 -8.12 -20.12
C ALA A 188 -48.35 -7.14 -21.20
N ALA A 189 -47.46 -6.56 -22.01
CA ALA A 189 -47.84 -5.60 -23.06
C ALA A 189 -48.45 -6.25 -24.31
N MET A 190 -48.23 -7.56 -24.54
CA MET A 190 -48.69 -8.26 -25.76
C MET A 190 -50.07 -8.93 -25.64
N LYS A 191 -50.76 -8.81 -24.49
CA LYS A 191 -52.02 -9.55 -24.23
C LYS A 191 -53.29 -8.68 -24.19
N LYS A 192 -53.26 -7.45 -24.70
CA LYS A 192 -54.39 -6.51 -24.63
C LYS A 192 -54.83 -5.97 -26.00
N THR A 193 -55.05 -6.84 -26.99
CA THR A 193 -55.79 -6.45 -28.20
C THR A 193 -56.46 -7.65 -28.87
N THR A 194 -57.70 -7.97 -28.48
CA THR A 194 -58.82 -8.43 -29.34
C THR A 194 -60.01 -8.85 -28.48
N ARG A 195 -61.04 -8.00 -28.43
CA ARG A 195 -62.43 -8.41 -28.14
C ARG A 195 -63.25 -8.03 -29.37
N PRO A 196 -63.97 -8.96 -30.02
CA PRO A 196 -64.87 -8.60 -31.10
C PRO A 196 -66.19 -8.07 -30.55
N LEU A 197 -66.71 -7.02 -31.19
CA LEU A 197 -68.09 -6.58 -31.09
C LEU A 197 -68.82 -7.08 -32.35
N HIS A 198 -69.88 -7.85 -32.12
CA HIS A 198 -71.00 -8.21 -33.00
C HIS A 198 -70.73 -8.84 -34.38
#